data_AF-A0A1T4SXG5-F1
#
_entry.id   AF-A0A1T4SXG5-F1
#
_cell.length_a   1.000
_cell.length_b   1.000
_cell.length_c   1.000
_cell.angle_alpha   90.00
_cell.angle_beta   90.00
_cell.angle_gamma   90.00
#
_symmetry.space_group_name_H-M   'P 1'
#
loop_
_entity.id
_entity.type
_entity.pdbx_description
1 polymer ?
#
loop_
_entity_poly.entity_id
_entity_poly.type
_entity_poly.pdbx_seq_one_letter_code
_entity_poly.pdbx_strand_id
1 'polypeptide(L)' 'MIFAIILLVILALTLYWQQAKSRKIRKFRSEYDNALKGNDRTKARAAGCRYYAALRGYKDLTALDELQIDKDVAKMK' A
#
# COMPACT_ATOMS: atom_id res chain seq x y z
N MET A 1 -38.79 -0.46 -6.44
CA MET A 1 -37.86 -0.72 -7.56
C MET A 1 -36.73 0.31 -7.65
N ILE A 2 -37.01 1.61 -7.71
CA ILE A 2 -35.96 2.67 -7.81
C ILE A 2 -34.92 2.58 -6.67
N PHE A 3 -35.37 2.34 -5.43
CA PHE A 3 -34.49 2.21 -4.27
C PHE A 3 -33.49 1.05 -4.36
N ALA A 4 -33.91 -0.08 -4.96
CA ALA A 4 -33.05 -1.25 -5.15
C ALA A 4 -31.97 -1.00 -6.22
N ILE A 5 -32.31 -0.22 -7.25
CA ILE A 5 -31.36 0.18 -8.30
C ILE A 5 -30.30 1.12 -7.72
N ILE A 6 -30.70 2.09 -6.90
CA ILE A 6 -29.77 3.00 -6.21
C ILE A 6 -28.81 2.21 -5.30
N LEU A 7 -29.34 1.23 -4.55
CA LEU A 7 -28.52 0.39 -3.68
C LEU A 7 -27.46 -0.40 -4.46
N LEU A 8 -27.84 -0.97 -5.61
CA LEU A 8 -26.91 -1.70 -6.49
C LEU A 8 -25.82 -0.79 -7.08
N VAL A 9 -26.16 0.45 -7.44
CA VAL A 9 -25.18 1.42 -7.94
C VAL A 9 -24.16 1.80 -6.86
N ILE A 10 -24.61 2.05 -5.63
CA ILE A 10 -23.71 2.34 -4.50
C ILE A 10 -22.79 1.13 -4.22
N LEU A 11 -23.34 -0.09 -4.27
CA LEU A 11 -22.58 -1.32 -4.03
C LEU A 11 -21.54 -1.55 -5.13
N ALA A 12 -21.90 -1.33 -6.40
CA ALA A 12 -20.98 -1.43 -7.52
C ALA A 12 -19.83 -0.39 -7.42
N LEU A 13 -20.15 0.85 -7.05
CA LEU A 13 -19.14 1.90 -6.85
C LEU A 13 -18.20 1.51 -5.70
N THR A 14 -18.71 1.16 -4.52
CA THR A 14 -17.86 0.80 -3.37
C THR A 14 -16.89 -0.34 -3.69
N LEU A 15 -17.34 -1.38 -4.40
CA LEU A 15 -16.48 -2.48 -4.86
C LEU A 15 -15.43 -2.02 -5.87
N TYR A 16 -15.79 -1.14 -6.82
CA TYR A 16 -14.85 -0.60 -7.81
C TYR A 16 -13.72 0.20 -7.15
N TRP A 17 -14.07 1.08 -6.20
CA TRP A 17 -13.10 1.88 -5.45
C TRP A 17 -12.18 1.00 -4.58
N GLN A 18 -12.70 -0.09 -4.00
CA GLN A 18 -11.91 -1.06 -3.25
C GLN A 18 -10.86 -1.75 -4.13
N GLN A 19 -11.24 -2.20 -5.34
CA GLN A 19 -10.31 -2.86 -6.26
C GLN A 19 -9.20 -1.91 -6.75
N ALA A 20 -9.54 -0.66 -7.07
CA ALA A 20 -8.57 0.34 -7.49
C ALA A 20 -7.52 0.62 -6.41
N LYS A 21 -7.97 0.74 -5.14
CA LYS A 21 -7.06 0.90 -3.98
C LYS A 21 -6.15 -0.31 -3.82
N SER A 22 -6.68 -1.52 -3.96
CA SER A 22 -5.92 -2.78 -3.86
C SER A 22 -4.82 -2.87 -4.92
N ARG A 23 -5.11 -2.50 -6.18
CA ARG A 23 -4.10 -2.47 -7.26
C ARG A 23 -2.95 -1.51 -6.95
N LYS A 24 -3.27 -0.32 -6.43
CA LYS A 24 -2.25 0.70 -6.11
C LYS A 24 -1.34 0.26 -4.96
N ILE A 25 -1.91 -0.30 -3.89
CA ILE A 25 -1.13 -0.86 -2.77
C ILE A 25 -0.24 -2.01 -3.26
N ARG A 26 -0.77 -2.88 -4.12
CA ARG A 26 0.01 -3.99 -4.71
C ARG A 26 1.19 -3.50 -5.54
N LYS A 27 1.03 -2.38 -6.28
CA LYS A 27 2.13 -1.75 -7.01
C LYS A 27 3.23 -1.26 -6.06
N PHE A 28 2.87 -0.52 -5.00
CA PHE A 28 3.86 -0.07 -4.01
C PHE A 28 4.54 -1.23 -3.29
N ARG A 29 3.82 -2.30 -2.99
CA ARG A 29 4.41 -3.53 -2.45
C ARG A 29 5.46 -4.10 -3.40
N SER A 30 5.13 -4.23 -4.69
CA SER A 30 6.08 -4.73 -5.69
C SER A 30 7.31 -3.84 -5.84
N GLU A 31 7.15 -2.51 -5.78
CA GLU A 31 8.27 -1.57 -5.81
C GLU A 31 9.17 -1.74 -4.58
N TYR A 32 8.57 -1.92 -3.40
CA TYR A 32 9.30 -2.16 -2.16
C TYR A 32 10.05 -3.50 -2.17
N ASP A 33 9.39 -4.59 -2.56
CA ASP A 33 10.00 -5.91 -2.69
C ASP A 33 11.18 -5.90 -3.68
N ASN A 34 11.06 -5.16 -4.79
CA ASN A 34 12.15 -4.99 -5.75
C ASN A 34 13.29 -4.15 -5.18
N ALA A 35 12.99 -3.11 -4.41
CA ALA A 35 14.00 -2.28 -3.77
C ALA A 35 14.77 -3.04 -2.68
N LEU A 36 14.10 -3.92 -1.92
CA LEU A 36 14.72 -4.80 -0.92
C LEU A 36 15.68 -5.85 -1.53
N LYS A 37 15.49 -6.21 -2.81
CA LYS A 37 16.42 -7.08 -3.55
C LYS A 37 17.60 -6.32 -4.16
N GLY A 38 17.54 -4.99 -4.19
CA GLY A 38 18.64 -4.15 -4.66
C GLY A 38 19.68 -3.92 -3.57
N ASN A 39 20.71 -3.15 -3.90
CA ASN A 39 21.80 -2.82 -2.96
C ASN A 39 21.63 -1.43 -2.30
N ASP A 40 20.57 -0.70 -2.65
CA ASP A 40 20.33 0.67 -2.20
C ASP A 40 19.31 0.71 -1.04
N ARG A 41 19.85 0.79 0.18
CA ARG A 41 19.07 0.87 1.43
C ARG A 41 18.19 2.11 1.49
N THR A 42 18.65 3.24 0.97
CA THR A 42 17.90 4.50 0.98
C THR A 42 16.67 4.38 0.09
N LYS A 43 16.84 3.79 -1.09
CA LYS A 43 15.74 3.52 -2.02
C LYS A 43 14.74 2.51 -1.45
N ALA A 44 15.22 1.47 -0.78
CA ALA A 44 14.36 0.50 -0.11
C ALA A 44 13.54 1.14 1.01
N ARG A 45 14.15 1.97 1.85
CA ARG A 45 13.45 2.71 2.90
C ARG A 45 12.37 3.64 2.33
N ALA A 46 12.70 4.42 1.28
CA ALA A 46 11.74 5.31 0.62
C ALA A 46 10.55 4.56 0.01
N ALA A 47 10.80 3.40 -0.61
CA ALA A 47 9.74 2.54 -1.15
C ALA A 47 8.87 1.92 -0.04
N GLY A 48 9.49 1.49 1.07
CA GLY A 48 8.79 1.01 2.26
C GLY A 48 7.88 2.08 2.86
N CYS A 49 8.38 3.31 3.04
CA CYS A 49 7.57 4.41 3.54
C CYS A 49 6.33 4.66 2.67
N ARG A 50 6.50 4.65 1.34
CA ARG A 50 5.39 4.80 0.38
C ARG A 50 4.36 3.67 0.49
N TYR A 51 4.82 2.43 0.64
CA TYR A 51 3.95 1.27 0.79
C TYR A 51 3.12 1.33 2.08
N TYR A 52 3.75 1.55 3.24
CA TYR A 52 3.05 1.63 4.52
C TYR A 52 2.14 2.86 4.62
N ALA A 53 2.57 4.01 4.09
CA ALA A 53 1.70 5.16 3.95
C ALA A 53 0.46 4.82 3.11
N ALA A 54 0.63 4.19 1.94
CA ALA A 54 -0.51 3.78 1.11
C ALA A 54 -1.43 2.75 1.80
N LEU A 55 -0.87 1.84 2.59
CA LEU A 55 -1.61 0.83 3.36
C LEU A 55 -2.52 1.48 4.41
N ARG A 56 -2.03 2.54 5.07
CA ARG A 56 -2.80 3.35 6.03
C ARG A 56 -3.72 4.38 5.39
N GLY A 57 -3.76 4.46 4.06
CA GLY A 57 -4.55 5.44 3.33
C GLY A 57 -3.92 6.84 3.33
N TYR A 58 -2.61 6.92 3.13
CA TYR A 58 -1.79 8.14 3.08
C TYR A 58 -1.78 8.93 4.39
N LYS A 59 -1.95 8.22 5.51
CA LYS A 59 -1.74 8.78 6.85
C LYS A 59 -0.28 8.63 7.28
N ASP A 60 0.08 9.33 8.35
CA ASP A 60 1.41 9.29 8.93
C ASP A 60 1.85 7.85 9.25
N LEU A 61 3.13 7.58 9.04
CA LEU A 61 3.74 6.33 9.46
C LEU A 61 3.75 6.26 10.98
N THR A 62 3.48 5.06 11.50
CA THR A 62 3.67 4.80 12.92
C THR A 62 5.07 4.28 13.19
N ALA A 63 5.53 4.41 14.42
CA ALA A 63 6.80 3.85 14.87
C ALA A 63 6.91 2.33 14.59
N LEU A 64 5.79 1.59 14.57
CA LEU A 64 5.77 0.17 14.20
C LEU A 64 6.06 -0.06 12.72
N ASP A 65 5.53 0.81 11.84
CA ASP A 65 5.78 0.71 10.39
C ASP A 65 7.24 1.04 10.09
N GLU A 66 7.78 2.10 10.72
CA GLU A 66 9.18 2.48 10.59
C GLU A 66 10.12 1.37 11.08
N LEU A 67 9.82 0.77 12.23
CA LEU A 67 10.57 -0.36 12.77
C LEU A 67 10.57 -1.57 11.81
N GLN A 68 9.42 -1.84 11.19
CA GLN A 68 9.30 -2.95 10.24
C GLN A 68 10.10 -2.66 8.96
N ILE A 69 10.02 -1.43 8.43
CA ILE A 69 10.83 -1.01 7.28
C ILE A 69 12.32 -1.15 7.58
N ASP A 70 12.77 -0.69 8.75
CA ASP A 70 14.17 -0.74 9.14
C ASP A 70 14.65 -2.20 9.32
N LYS A 71 13.81 -3.10 9.85
CA LYS A 71 14.11 -4.54 9.92
C LYS A 71 14.23 -5.17 8.54
N ASP A 72 13.35 -4.84 7.62
CA ASP A 72 13.36 -5.39 6.26
C ASP A 72 14.58 -4.87 5.48
N VAL A 73 14.91 -3.58 5.61
CA VAL A 73 16.10 -2.96 5.03
C VAL A 73 17.40 -3.54 5.62
N ALA A 74 17.43 -3.83 6.93
CA ALA A 74 18.59 -4.45 7.57
C ALA A 74 18.83 -5.90 7.10
N LYS A 75 17.77 -6.59 6.63
CA LYS A 75 17.84 -7.95 6.07
C LYS A 75 18.16 -7.98 4.57
N MET A 76 18.35 -6.83 3.93
CA MET A 76 18.80 -6.76 2.54
C MET A 76 20.14 -7.49 2.41
N LYS A 77 20.25 -8.33 1.38
CA LYS A 77 21.44 -9.13 1.08
C LYS A 77 22.36 -8.39 0.12
#